data_AF-A0A7S2IGL2-F1
#
_entry.id   AF-A0A7S2IGL2-F1
#
_cell.length_a   1.000
_cell.length_b   1.000
_cell.length_c   1.000
_cell.angle_alpha   90.00
_cell.angle_beta   90.00
_cell.angle_gamma   90.00
#
_symmetry.space_group_name_H-M   'P 1'
#
loop_
_entity.id
_entity.type
_entity.pdbx_description
1 polymer ?
#
loop_
_entity_poly.entity_id
_entity_poly.type
_entity_poly.pdbx_seq_one_letter_code
_entity_poly.pdbx_strand_id
1 'polypeptide(L)'
;QLIGKNAGQRPTMSKIAARHLLIKFSGSRNPVSRRTNQSTAQVSAEEAQKELQEYADKINAEGASEEVFAKYAAQRSDCGSFQNGGDLGQFGPGEMQKQFEEGTRATEVGKMS
;
A
#
# COMPACT_ATOMS: atom_id res chain seq x y z
N GLN A 1 -33.15 34.72 13.42
CA GLN A 1 -32.94 33.41 14.06
C GLN A 1 -31.78 32.74 13.34
N LEU A 2 -30.67 32.52 14.04
CA LEU A 2 -29.40 32.06 13.47
C LEU A 2 -29.38 30.53 13.37
N ILE A 3 -28.89 30.07 12.23
CA ILE A 3 -28.78 28.68 11.78
C ILE A 3 -27.69 28.00 12.61
N GLY A 4 -28.05 26.94 13.34
CA GLY A 4 -27.13 26.14 14.14
C GLY A 4 -26.17 25.34 13.25
N LYS A 5 -24.90 25.73 13.28
CA LYS A 5 -23.78 25.03 12.64
C LYS A 5 -23.66 23.62 13.25
N ASN A 6 -23.79 22.58 12.42
CA ASN A 6 -23.44 21.22 12.81
C ASN A 6 -21.95 21.20 13.18
N ALA A 7 -21.67 20.89 14.44
CA ALA A 7 -20.34 20.75 15.00
C ALA A 7 -19.55 19.70 14.21
N GLY A 8 -18.35 20.07 13.79
CA GLY A 8 -17.44 19.19 13.08
C GLY A 8 -17.23 17.89 13.85
N GLN A 9 -17.56 16.78 13.20
CA GLN A 9 -17.05 15.49 13.59
C GLN A 9 -15.52 15.55 13.42
N ARG A 10 -14.80 15.67 14.53
CA ARG A 10 -13.38 15.31 14.56
C ARG A 10 -13.31 13.85 14.09
N PRO A 11 -12.55 13.51 13.03
CA PRO A 11 -12.42 12.12 12.64
C PRO A 11 -11.85 11.40 13.87
N THR A 12 -12.63 10.51 14.46
CA THR A 12 -12.12 9.57 15.46
C THR A 12 -10.96 8.87 14.79
N MET A 13 -9.79 8.90 15.42
CA MET A 13 -8.54 8.26 14.95
C MET A 13 -8.72 6.74 14.98
N SER A 14 -9.59 6.22 14.11
CA SER A 14 -9.84 4.80 13.96
C SER A 14 -8.62 4.15 13.32
N LYS A 15 -8.31 2.94 13.80
CA LYS A 15 -7.37 2.06 13.14
C LYS A 15 -7.90 1.77 11.74
N ILE A 16 -7.01 1.83 10.77
CA ILE A 16 -7.28 1.45 9.38
C ILE A 16 -6.47 0.21 9.05
N ALA A 17 -6.91 -0.55 8.06
CA ALA A 17 -6.18 -1.70 7.54
C ALA A 17 -5.97 -1.51 6.04
N ALA A 18 -4.85 -2.02 5.54
CA ALA A 18 -4.51 -1.93 4.13
C ALA A 18 -3.69 -3.13 3.70
N ARG A 19 -3.76 -3.41 2.40
CA ARG A 19 -2.83 -4.29 1.71
C ARG A 19 -1.93 -3.43 0.84
N HIS A 20 -0.68 -3.86 0.68
CA HIS A 20 0.23 -3.18 -0.24
C HIS A 20 1.08 -4.15 -1.05
N LEU A 21 1.49 -3.69 -2.23
CA LEU A 21 2.48 -4.33 -3.07
C LEU A 21 3.65 -3.35 -3.19
N LEU A 22 4.80 -3.72 -2.64
CA LEU A 22 5.98 -2.88 -2.65
C LEU A 22 7.01 -3.46 -3.62
N ILE A 23 7.52 -2.64 -4.54
CA ILE A 23 8.70 -2.98 -5.35
C ILE A 23 9.84 -2.07 -4.90
N LYS A 24 10.93 -2.68 -4.43
CA LYS A 24 12.10 -1.94 -3.97
C LYS A 24 13.04 -1.65 -5.12
N PHE A 25 13.77 -0.54 -4.97
CA PHE A 25 14.74 -0.04 -5.93
C PHE A 25 15.97 0.53 -5.21
N SER A 26 16.95 1.02 -5.96
CA SER A 26 18.22 1.55 -5.46
C SER A 26 18.08 2.65 -4.41
N GLY A 27 17.05 3.51 -4.50
CA GLY A 27 16.76 4.57 -3.53
C GLY A 27 15.93 4.12 -2.31
N SER A 28 15.58 2.83 -2.20
CA SER A 28 14.88 2.32 -1.02
C SER A 28 15.79 2.36 0.21
N ARG A 29 15.27 2.78 1.38
CA ARG A 29 16.02 2.81 2.65
C ARG A 29 16.76 1.51 2.97
N ASN A 30 16.18 0.39 2.58
CA ASN A 30 16.83 -0.92 2.62
C ASN A 30 16.53 -1.65 1.30
N PRO A 31 17.44 -1.59 0.31
CA PRO A 31 17.25 -2.13 -1.03
C PRO A 31 17.51 -3.64 -1.05
N VAL A 32 16.77 -4.38 -0.22
CA VAL A 32 16.79 -5.85 -0.14
C VAL A 32 15.36 -6.34 -0.14
N SER A 33 15.03 -7.24 -1.07
CA SER A 33 13.72 -7.89 -1.11
C SER A 33 13.56 -8.84 0.07
N ARG A 34 12.49 -8.69 0.86
CA ARG A 34 12.15 -9.66 1.90
C ARG A 34 11.62 -10.98 1.34
N ARG A 35 11.20 -10.99 0.06
CA ARG A 35 10.69 -12.17 -0.64
C ARG A 35 11.81 -13.07 -1.15
N THR A 36 12.87 -12.50 -1.74
CA THR A 36 13.98 -13.27 -2.31
C THR A 36 15.27 -13.22 -1.48
N ASN A 37 15.35 -12.35 -0.47
CA ASN A 37 16.58 -12.01 0.24
C ASN A 37 17.71 -11.49 -0.67
N GLN A 38 17.39 -11.03 -1.87
CA GLN A 38 18.36 -10.46 -2.81
C GLN A 38 18.35 -8.94 -2.76
N SER A 39 19.50 -8.34 -3.08
CA SER A 39 19.63 -6.90 -3.27
C SER A 39 18.78 -6.43 -4.46
N THR A 40 18.18 -5.25 -4.30
CA THR A 40 17.49 -4.47 -5.34
C THR A 40 18.24 -3.17 -5.64
N ALA A 41 19.49 -3.03 -5.19
CA ALA A 41 20.29 -1.82 -5.36
C ALA A 41 20.61 -1.49 -6.84
N GLN A 42 20.49 -2.49 -7.71
CA GLN A 42 20.67 -2.40 -9.15
C GLN A 42 19.40 -1.99 -9.91
N VAL A 43 18.23 -1.98 -9.25
CA VAL A 43 16.95 -1.63 -9.88
C VAL A 43 16.76 -0.12 -9.81
N SER A 44 16.48 0.53 -10.93
CA SER A 44 16.21 1.98 -10.98
C SER A 44 14.82 2.32 -10.46
N ALA A 45 14.59 3.61 -10.14
CA ALA A 45 13.27 4.07 -9.72
C ALA A 45 12.23 3.90 -10.86
N GLU A 46 12.65 4.18 -12.09
CA GLU A 46 11.83 4.05 -13.30
C GLU A 46 11.48 2.59 -13.60
N GLU A 47 12.44 1.67 -13.45
CA GLU A 47 12.21 0.23 -13.61
C GLU A 47 11.22 -0.29 -12.57
N ALA A 48 11.41 0.07 -11.30
CA ALA A 48 10.48 -0.32 -10.23
C ALA A 48 9.10 0.29 -10.42
N GLN A 49 8.99 1.54 -10.88
CA GLN A 49 7.72 2.19 -11.17
C GLN A 49 7.02 1.52 -12.35
N LYS A 50 7.74 1.22 -13.43
CA LYS A 50 7.21 0.51 -14.58
C LYS A 50 6.68 -0.86 -14.17
N GLU A 51 7.45 -1.63 -13.42
CA GLU A 51 7.04 -2.93 -12.94
C GLU A 51 5.81 -2.82 -12.02
N LEU A 52 5.77 -1.83 -11.13
CA LEU A 52 4.62 -1.59 -10.25
C LEU A 52 3.36 -1.30 -11.06
N GLN A 53 3.48 -0.49 -12.12
CA GLN A 53 2.38 -0.21 -13.04
C GLN A 53 1.90 -1.48 -13.75
N GLU A 54 2.81 -2.35 -14.21
CA GLU A 54 2.42 -3.62 -14.83
C GLU A 54 1.63 -4.53 -13.87
N TYR A 55 1.96 -4.55 -12.58
CA TYR A 55 1.16 -5.27 -11.58
C TYR A 55 -0.17 -4.58 -11.28
N ALA A 56 -0.19 -3.24 -11.21
CA ALA A 56 -1.44 -2.49 -11.04
C ALA A 56 -2.42 -2.76 -12.20
N ASP A 57 -1.92 -2.78 -13.43
CA ASP A 57 -2.71 -3.08 -14.62
C ASP A 57 -3.25 -4.51 -14.60
N LYS A 58 -2.44 -5.49 -14.19
CA LYS A 58 -2.88 -6.88 -14.00
C LYS A 58 -3.96 -7.01 -12.93
N ILE A 59 -3.80 -6.32 -11.80
CA ILE A 59 -4.79 -6.32 -10.71
C ILE A 59 -6.12 -5.72 -11.21
N ASN A 60 -6.06 -4.58 -11.91
CA ASN A 60 -7.24 -3.93 -12.48
C ASN A 60 -7.92 -4.81 -13.54
N ALA A 61 -7.14 -5.45 -14.42
CA ALA A 61 -7.67 -6.35 -15.45
C ALA A 61 -8.36 -7.59 -14.85
N GLU A 62 -7.93 -8.04 -13.68
CA GLU A 62 -8.56 -9.13 -12.93
C GLU A 62 -9.66 -8.66 -11.95
N GLY A 63 -10.08 -7.39 -12.02
CA GLY A 63 -11.25 -6.88 -11.29
C GLY A 63 -10.93 -6.19 -9.95
N ALA A 64 -9.66 -6.00 -9.62
CA ALA A 64 -9.19 -5.26 -8.45
C ALA A 64 -9.80 -5.72 -7.11
N SER A 65 -10.10 -7.02 -6.99
CA SER A 65 -10.59 -7.60 -5.74
C SER A 65 -9.45 -7.79 -4.72
N GLU A 66 -9.82 -7.97 -3.46
CA GLU A 66 -8.88 -8.26 -2.38
C GLU A 66 -8.04 -9.52 -2.66
N GLU A 67 -8.68 -10.58 -3.18
CA GLU A 67 -8.03 -11.85 -3.49
C GLU A 67 -7.03 -11.71 -4.65
N VAL A 68 -7.39 -10.92 -5.67
CA VAL A 68 -6.51 -10.61 -6.80
C VAL A 68 -5.31 -9.81 -6.34
N PHE A 69 -5.53 -8.77 -5.54
CA PHE A 69 -4.45 -7.98 -4.96
C PHE A 69 -3.53 -8.87 -4.11
N ALA A 70 -4.11 -9.71 -3.25
CA ALA A 70 -3.37 -10.62 -2.38
C ALA A 70 -2.50 -11.61 -3.16
N LYS A 71 -3.04 -12.17 -4.26
CA LYS A 71 -2.29 -13.03 -5.20
C LYS A 71 -1.05 -12.33 -5.73
N TYR A 72 -1.19 -11.12 -6.26
CA TYR A 72 -0.07 -10.38 -6.86
C TYR A 72 0.93 -9.84 -5.81
N ALA A 73 0.44 -9.42 -4.64
CA ALA A 73 1.29 -9.02 -3.53
C ALA A 73 2.13 -10.21 -3.03
N ALA A 74 1.54 -11.41 -2.89
CA ALA A 74 2.27 -12.62 -2.53
C ALA A 74 3.28 -13.04 -3.59
N GLN A 75 2.94 -12.85 -4.87
CA GLN A 75 3.84 -13.18 -5.97
C GLN A 75 5.09 -12.27 -6.00
N ARG A 76 4.92 -10.97 -5.78
CA ARG A 76 5.98 -10.00 -6.11
C ARG A 76 6.47 -9.09 -4.98
N SER A 77 5.64 -8.76 -3.99
CA SER A 77 5.98 -7.70 -3.02
C SER A 77 7.32 -7.98 -2.32
N ASP A 78 8.15 -6.95 -2.22
CA ASP A 78 9.46 -6.96 -1.56
C ASP A 78 9.36 -6.62 -0.06
N CYS A 79 8.16 -6.31 0.42
CA CYS A 79 7.84 -6.21 1.84
C CYS A 79 7.58 -7.59 2.44
N GLY A 80 7.86 -7.79 3.74
CA GLY A 80 7.60 -9.05 4.43
C GLY A 80 6.11 -9.44 4.46
N SER A 81 5.20 -8.48 4.30
CA SER A 81 3.75 -8.72 4.20
C SER A 81 3.34 -9.57 3.00
N PHE A 82 4.23 -9.79 2.01
CA PHE A 82 3.97 -10.67 0.86
C PHE A 82 3.44 -12.05 1.30
N GLN A 83 3.93 -12.59 2.42
CA GLN A 83 3.51 -13.89 2.96
C GLN A 83 2.03 -13.94 3.33
N ASN A 84 1.44 -12.78 3.65
CA ASN A 84 0.03 -12.61 4.02
C ASN A 84 -0.75 -11.88 2.91
N GLY A 85 -0.32 -11.98 1.65
CA GLY A 85 -0.99 -11.30 0.53
C GLY A 85 -0.91 -9.77 0.62
N GLY A 86 0.17 -9.24 1.19
CA GLY A 86 0.38 -7.81 1.34
C GLY A 86 -0.33 -7.18 2.54
N ASP A 87 -1.03 -7.95 3.37
CA ASP A 87 -1.72 -7.45 4.55
C ASP A 87 -0.76 -6.83 5.58
N LEU A 88 -1.05 -5.59 5.97
CA LEU A 88 -0.33 -4.85 6.99
C LEU A 88 -1.00 -4.92 8.37
N GLY A 89 -2.17 -5.56 8.46
CA GLY A 89 -3.00 -5.55 9.64
C GLY A 89 -3.60 -4.17 9.93
N GLN A 90 -4.09 -4.00 11.15
CA GLN A 90 -4.63 -2.73 11.60
C GLN A 90 -3.52 -1.84 12.15
N PHE A 91 -3.46 -0.61 11.68
CA PHE A 91 -2.54 0.40 12.17
C PHE A 91 -3.27 1.72 12.46
N GLY A 92 -2.80 2.38 13.50
CA GLY A 92 -3.22 3.68 13.96
C GLY A 92 -2.27 4.79 13.49
N PRO A 93 -2.58 6.03 13.89
CA PRO A 93 -1.81 7.20 13.52
C PRO A 93 -0.36 7.13 14.00
N GLY A 94 0.59 7.38 13.09
CA GLY A 94 2.03 7.39 13.39
C GLY A 94 2.70 6.02 13.43
N GLU A 95 1.97 4.93 13.19
CA GLU A 95 2.56 3.57 13.08
C GLU A 95 3.17 3.32 11.68
N MET A 96 2.75 4.08 10.67
CA MET A 96 3.23 4.00 9.29
C MET A 96 3.89 5.31 8.83
N GLN A 97 4.60 5.28 7.70
CA GLN A 97 5.13 6.50 7.09
C GLN A 97 3.98 7.46 6.73
N LYS A 98 4.14 8.75 7.04
CA LYS A 98 3.09 9.76 6.89
C LYS A 98 2.42 9.73 5.50
N GLN A 99 3.22 9.66 4.43
CA GLN A 99 2.72 9.62 3.05
C GLN A 99 1.84 8.37 2.78
N PHE A 100 2.23 7.22 3.34
CA PHE A 100 1.46 5.99 3.22
C PHE A 100 0.16 6.06 4.03
N GLU A 101 0.23 6.60 5.26
CA GLU A 101 -0.96 6.78 6.10
C GLU A 101 -1.97 7.73 5.43
N GLU A 102 -1.52 8.89 4.95
CA GLU A 102 -2.36 9.87 4.28
C GLU A 102 -2.98 9.29 2.99
N GLY A 103 -2.19 8.58 2.17
CA GLY A 103 -2.69 7.90 0.97
C GLY A 103 -3.73 6.83 1.29
N THR A 104 -3.50 6.02 2.32
CA THR A 104 -4.46 4.98 2.74
C THR A 104 -5.77 5.61 3.23
N ARG A 105 -5.70 6.69 4.02
CA ARG A 105 -6.90 7.39 4.52
C ARG A 105 -7.68 8.11 3.42
N ALA A 106 -6.99 8.58 2.39
CA ALA A 106 -7.61 9.24 1.24
C ALA A 106 -8.24 8.25 0.26
N THR A 107 -7.83 6.98 0.31
CA THR A 107 -8.37 5.92 -0.54
C THR A 107 -9.67 5.40 0.06
N GLU A 108 -10.73 5.32 -0.76
CA GLU A 108 -12.00 4.74 -0.33
C GLU A 108 -11.83 3.27 0.05
N VAL A 109 -12.61 2.81 1.03
CA VAL A 109 -12.57 1.41 1.48
C VAL A 109 -12.88 0.48 0.30
N GLY A 110 -12.00 -0.50 0.07
CA GLY A 110 -12.11 -1.45 -1.04
C GLY A 110 -11.59 -0.92 -2.39
N LYS A 111 -10.94 0.25 -2.42
CA LYS A 111 -10.25 0.77 -3.60
C LYS A 111 -8.75 0.61 -3.49
N MET A 112 -8.10 0.64 -4.66
CA MET A 112 -6.65 0.61 -4.83
C MET A 112 -6.16 1.99 -5.28
N SER A 113 -5.00 2.40 -4.77
CA SER A 113 -4.31 3.68 -5.09
C SER A 113 -3.01 3.44 -5.83
#